data_AF-A0A1H1HEL5-F1
#
_entry.id   AF-A0A1H1HEL5-F1
#
_cell.length_a   1.000
_cell.length_b   1.000
_cell.length_c   1.000
_cell.angle_alpha   90.00
_cell.angle_beta   90.00
_cell.angle_gamma   90.00
#
_symmetry.space_group_name_H-M   'P 1'
#
loop_
_entity.id
_entity.type
_entity.pdbx_description
1 polymer ?
#
loop_
_entity_poly.entity_id
_entity_poly.type
_entity_poly.pdbx_seq_one_letter_code
_entity_poly.pdbx_strand_id
1 'polypeptide(L)'
;MTARTTRTALVAGTCAALALGGLPAAANADTVVRFDGWVTTPGFADPMPFPTVHYTGTIDAKGWITVRPDCIKGALGGPNAPCVDNPALRATIATRTLSWWNDGKRYGGEVKARPDGSFTTLIGEKKVTFTVGGPGTIGKAVAHYSA
;
A
#
# COMPACT_ATOMS: atom_id res chain seq x y z
N MET A 1 -62.91 10.32 -58.29
CA MET A 1 -63.10 11.55 -57.50
C MET A 1 -62.72 11.23 -56.06
N THR A 2 -61.47 11.48 -55.69
CA THR A 2 -60.96 12.65 -54.93
C THR A 2 -61.03 12.45 -53.42
N ALA A 3 -59.84 12.27 -52.83
CA ALA A 3 -59.56 12.19 -51.40
C ALA A 3 -59.60 13.56 -50.69
N ARG A 4 -59.78 13.55 -49.36
CA ARG A 4 -59.24 14.53 -48.38
C ARG A 4 -59.20 13.83 -47.02
N THR A 5 -58.06 13.44 -46.44
CA THR A 5 -56.88 14.20 -45.98
C THR A 5 -57.14 15.01 -44.71
N THR A 6 -56.60 14.53 -43.58
CA THR A 6 -56.24 15.38 -42.43
C THR A 6 -54.79 15.11 -42.02
N ARG A 7 -53.94 15.96 -42.59
CA ARG A 7 -52.64 16.53 -42.18
C ARG A 7 -51.79 15.85 -41.09
N THR A 8 -50.66 15.36 -41.58
CA THR A 8 -49.30 15.38 -41.02
C THR A 8 -48.94 16.56 -40.11
N ALA A 9 -48.19 16.26 -39.05
CA ALA A 9 -47.07 17.09 -38.60
C ALA A 9 -45.83 16.18 -38.45
N LEU A 10 -44.96 16.25 -39.46
CA LEU A 10 -43.57 15.79 -39.39
C LEU A 10 -42.78 16.90 -38.70
N VAL A 11 -42.08 16.59 -37.61
CA VAL A 11 -40.81 17.25 -37.32
C VAL A 11 -39.75 16.16 -37.26
N ALA A 12 -38.81 16.32 -38.17
CA ALA A 12 -37.71 15.42 -38.46
C ALA A 12 -36.50 15.69 -37.57
N GLY A 13 -35.64 14.68 -37.48
CA GLY A 13 -34.21 14.81 -37.20
C GLY A 13 -33.87 14.78 -35.71
N THR A 14 -32.95 13.96 -35.21
CA THR A 14 -31.77 13.35 -35.86
C THR A 14 -31.38 12.02 -35.19
N CYS A 15 -30.76 11.18 -36.02
CA CYS A 15 -30.22 9.86 -35.70
C CYS A 15 -29.04 9.86 -34.71
N ALA A 16 -28.73 8.62 -34.29
CA ALA A 16 -27.41 8.10 -33.91
C ALA A 16 -26.97 8.36 -32.46
N ALA A 17 -26.43 7.42 -31.69
CA ALA A 17 -26.09 6.02 -31.93
C ALA A 17 -25.75 5.39 -30.56
N LEU A 18 -26.06 4.09 -30.43
CA LEU A 18 -25.25 3.01 -29.84
C LEU A 18 -24.41 3.26 -28.57
N ALA A 19 -24.63 2.33 -27.63
CA ALA A 19 -23.64 1.77 -26.71
C ALA A 19 -23.13 2.65 -25.55
N LEU A 20 -23.82 2.55 -24.42
CA LEU A 20 -23.16 2.49 -23.11
C LEU A 20 -23.19 1.00 -22.72
N GLY A 21 -22.30 0.16 -23.24
CA GLY A 21 -20.86 0.31 -23.09
C GLY A 21 -20.51 -0.48 -21.83
N GLY A 22 -20.14 -1.74 -22.01
CA GLY A 22 -19.88 -2.66 -20.91
C GLY A 22 -18.91 -2.07 -19.90
N LEU A 23 -19.27 -2.22 -18.62
CA LEU A 23 -18.29 -2.15 -17.55
C LEU A 23 -17.37 -3.36 -17.69
N PRO A 24 -16.06 -3.15 -17.84
CA PRO A 24 -15.12 -3.92 -17.08
C PRO A 24 -14.66 -3.03 -15.92
N ALA A 25 -15.05 -3.43 -14.72
CA ALA A 25 -14.40 -2.98 -13.50
C ALA A 25 -12.92 -3.40 -13.56
N ALA A 26 -12.05 -2.51 -14.01
CA ALA A 26 -10.62 -2.61 -13.73
C ALA A 26 -10.37 -1.97 -12.35
N ALA A 27 -10.91 -2.59 -11.30
CA ALA A 27 -10.31 -2.48 -9.99
C ALA A 27 -8.95 -3.15 -10.12
N ASN A 28 -7.92 -2.38 -10.47
CA ASN A 28 -6.55 -2.84 -10.43
C ASN A 28 -6.31 -3.36 -9.01
N ALA A 29 -6.21 -4.67 -8.85
CA ALA A 29 -6.03 -5.29 -7.57
C ALA A 29 -4.69 -4.81 -6.98
N ASP A 30 -4.73 -4.29 -5.75
CA ASP A 30 -3.52 -3.91 -5.03
C ASP A 30 -2.56 -5.11 -4.99
N THR A 31 -1.31 -4.90 -5.38
CA THR A 31 -0.30 -5.96 -5.31
C THR A 31 0.25 -6.06 -3.91
N VAL A 32 0.15 -7.24 -3.30
CA VAL A 32 0.68 -7.49 -1.96
C VAL A 32 2.19 -7.68 -2.02
N VAL A 33 2.91 -6.99 -1.15
CA VAL A 33 4.35 -7.09 -0.96
C VAL A 33 4.63 -7.65 0.43
N ARG A 34 5.37 -8.75 0.50
CA ARG A 34 5.80 -9.36 1.76
C ARG A 34 7.25 -8.95 2.03
N PHE A 35 7.52 -8.55 3.26
CA PHE A 35 8.88 -8.26 3.69
C PHE A 35 9.44 -9.48 4.39
N ASP A 36 10.66 -9.85 4.04
CA ASP A 36 11.41 -10.88 4.73
C ASP A 36 12.25 -10.26 5.84
N GLY A 37 12.16 -10.83 7.03
CA GLY A 37 12.95 -10.42 8.20
C GLY A 37 12.20 -9.56 9.20
N TRP A 38 12.88 -9.27 10.31
CA TRP A 38 12.30 -8.57 11.46
C TRP A 38 13.15 -7.36 11.84
N VAL A 39 12.49 -6.31 12.33
CA VAL A 39 13.14 -5.10 12.82
C VAL A 39 12.87 -4.96 14.30
N THR A 40 13.94 -4.90 15.09
CA THR A 40 13.88 -4.71 16.54
C THR A 40 14.28 -3.28 16.89
N THR A 41 13.50 -2.59 17.71
CA THR A 41 13.88 -1.28 18.26
C THR A 41 14.25 -1.46 19.72
N PRO A 42 15.51 -1.21 20.13
CA PRO A 42 15.87 -1.09 21.53
C PRO A 42 15.12 0.07 22.17
N GLY A 43 14.34 -0.24 23.19
CA GLY A 43 13.57 0.73 23.95
C GLY A 43 13.21 0.12 25.29
N PHE A 44 13.33 0.91 26.36
CA PHE A 44 12.96 0.51 27.72
C PHE A 44 11.55 0.99 28.11
N ALA A 45 10.80 1.55 27.16
CA ALA A 45 9.41 1.93 27.37
C ALA A 45 8.53 0.67 27.40
N ASP A 46 7.98 0.37 28.59
CA ASP A 46 6.95 -0.65 28.83
C ASP A 46 5.68 -0.30 28.03
N PRO A 47 4.92 -1.24 27.41
CA PRO A 47 4.71 -2.64 27.83
C PRO A 47 5.62 -3.71 27.22
N MET A 48 6.52 -3.36 26.28
CA MET A 48 7.45 -4.33 25.68
C MET A 48 8.83 -3.70 25.51
N PRO A 49 9.77 -3.99 26.42
CA PRO A 49 11.14 -3.59 26.20
C PRO A 49 11.64 -4.38 24.97
N PHE A 50 12.10 -3.69 23.93
CA PHE A 50 12.57 -4.27 22.67
C PHE A 50 11.48 -4.88 21.74
N PRO A 51 10.57 -4.09 21.14
CA PRO A 51 9.63 -4.62 20.14
C PRO A 51 10.34 -5.04 18.84
N THR A 52 10.10 -6.28 18.42
CA THR A 52 10.51 -6.89 17.15
C THR A 52 9.31 -6.99 16.23
N VAL A 53 9.42 -6.48 15.00
CA VAL A 53 8.27 -6.29 14.10
C VAL A 53 8.53 -6.83 12.71
N HIS A 54 7.50 -7.43 12.15
CA HIS A 54 7.43 -7.84 10.77
C HIS A 54 6.50 -6.89 9.99
N TYR A 55 6.67 -6.83 8.67
CA TYR A 55 5.97 -5.88 7.82
C TYR A 55 5.32 -6.55 6.61
N THR A 56 4.21 -5.96 6.18
CA THR A 56 3.59 -6.26 4.89
C THR A 56 3.24 -4.94 4.22
N GLY A 57 3.14 -4.95 2.90
CA GLY A 57 2.68 -3.79 2.15
C GLY A 57 1.71 -4.14 1.05
N THR A 58 1.04 -3.11 0.56
CA THR A 58 0.25 -3.15 -0.66
C THR A 58 0.69 -2.02 -1.58
N ILE A 59 0.75 -2.30 -2.87
CA ILE A 59 1.03 -1.30 -3.91
C ILE A 59 -0.22 -1.13 -4.76
N ASP A 60 -0.71 0.10 -4.84
CA ASP A 60 -1.86 0.43 -5.66
C ASP A 60 -1.48 0.62 -7.14
N ALA A 61 -2.49 0.75 -7.99
CA ALA A 61 -2.32 0.94 -9.43
C ALA A 61 -1.56 2.23 -9.82
N LYS A 62 -1.46 3.20 -8.91
CA LYS A 62 -0.77 4.47 -9.13
C LYS A 62 0.70 4.39 -8.69
N GLY A 63 1.15 3.25 -8.16
CA GLY A 63 2.50 3.06 -7.64
C GLY A 63 2.70 3.67 -6.25
N TRP A 64 1.63 3.86 -5.47
CA TRP A 64 1.76 4.17 -4.05
C TRP A 64 1.90 2.87 -3.28
N ILE A 65 2.95 2.79 -2.46
CA ILE A 65 3.07 1.71 -1.47
C ILE A 65 2.51 2.18 -0.13
N THR A 66 1.77 1.30 0.54
CA THR A 66 1.46 1.40 1.96
C THR A 66 2.05 0.19 2.67
N VAL A 67 3.02 0.40 3.57
CA VAL A 67 3.64 -0.65 4.39
C VAL A 67 3.14 -0.51 5.82
N ARG A 68 2.76 -1.62 6.45
CA ARG A 68 2.26 -1.66 7.83
C ARG A 68 2.89 -2.80 8.62
N PRO A 69 3.05 -2.65 9.94
CA PRO A 69 3.32 -3.77 10.82
C PRO A 69 2.21 -4.81 10.67
N ASP A 70 2.57 -6.07 10.40
CA ASP A 70 1.62 -7.19 10.43
C ASP A 70 1.72 -8.01 11.72
N CYS A 71 2.90 -8.02 12.35
CA CYS A 71 3.12 -8.65 13.64
C CYS A 71 4.15 -7.88 14.47
N ILE A 72 3.80 -7.56 15.72
CA ILE A 72 4.69 -6.97 16.72
C ILE A 72 4.86 -7.97 17.86
N LYS A 73 6.09 -8.29 18.22
CA LYS A 73 6.46 -9.20 19.32
C LYS A 73 7.42 -8.51 20.27
N GLY A 74 7.47 -8.96 21.52
CA GLY A 74 8.52 -8.54 22.46
C GLY A 74 9.75 -9.40 22.27
N ALA A 75 10.94 -8.81 22.16
CA ALA A 75 12.17 -9.58 21.93
C ALA A 75 12.47 -10.55 23.09
N LEU A 76 12.06 -10.21 24.32
CA LEU A 76 12.26 -11.04 25.51
C LEU A 76 11.31 -12.25 25.59
N GLY A 77 10.22 -12.27 24.82
CA GLY A 77 9.29 -13.41 24.78
C GLY A 77 9.80 -14.60 23.95
N GLY A 78 10.95 -14.44 23.28
CA GLY A 78 11.52 -15.44 22.39
C GLY A 78 10.74 -15.63 21.08
N PRO A 79 11.15 -16.57 20.22
CA PRO A 79 10.57 -16.79 18.89
C PRO A 79 9.07 -17.18 18.92
N ASN A 80 8.61 -17.74 20.04
CA ASN A 80 7.23 -18.17 20.24
C ASN A 80 6.31 -17.08 20.81
N ALA A 81 6.80 -15.86 21.02
CA ALA A 81 5.98 -14.76 21.49
C ALA A 81 4.80 -14.51 20.52
N PRO A 82 3.57 -14.31 21.03
CA PRO A 82 2.42 -14.04 20.18
C PRO A 82 2.55 -12.68 19.50
N CYS A 83 1.94 -12.55 18.32
CA CYS A 83 1.76 -11.25 17.69
C CYS A 83 0.79 -10.41 18.53
N VAL A 84 1.21 -9.22 18.90
CA VAL A 84 0.39 -8.26 19.62
C VAL A 84 0.01 -7.14 18.67
N ASP A 85 -1.29 -6.83 18.60
CA ASP A 85 -1.75 -5.63 17.95
C ASP A 85 -2.21 -4.61 18.99
N ASN A 86 -1.36 -3.62 19.28
CA ASN A 86 -1.65 -2.57 20.24
C ASN A 86 -1.17 -1.21 19.71
N PRO A 87 -2.03 -0.18 19.62
CA PRO A 87 -1.65 1.17 19.19
C PRO A 87 -0.50 1.79 19.97
N ALA A 88 -0.40 1.55 21.28
CA ALA A 88 0.70 2.07 22.10
C ALA A 88 2.07 1.55 21.65
N LEU A 89 2.14 0.28 21.23
CA LEU A 89 3.35 -0.32 20.68
C LEU A 89 3.67 0.24 19.29
N ARG A 90 2.64 0.46 18.46
CA ARG A 90 2.82 1.04 17.12
C ARG A 90 3.47 2.44 17.21
N ALA A 91 3.13 3.23 18.22
CA ALA A 91 3.77 4.52 18.48
C ALA A 91 5.27 4.38 18.79
N THR A 92 5.71 3.32 19.49
CA THR A 92 7.14 3.12 19.80
C THR A 92 8.00 2.80 18.56
N ILE A 93 7.39 2.19 17.54
CA ILE A 93 8.05 1.81 16.29
C ILE A 93 7.84 2.84 15.17
N ALA A 94 7.05 3.89 15.42
CA ALA A 94 6.84 5.02 14.51
C ALA A 94 8.11 5.85 14.25
N THR A 95 9.20 5.55 14.95
CA THR A 95 10.51 6.18 14.77
C THR A 95 11.33 5.58 13.62
N ARG A 96 10.88 4.48 13.03
CA ARG A 96 11.60 3.75 11.98
C ARG A 96 11.50 4.44 10.63
N THR A 97 12.39 4.04 9.72
CA THR A 97 12.43 4.53 8.34
C THR A 97 12.19 3.39 7.36
N LEU A 98 11.40 3.67 6.34
CA LEU A 98 11.34 2.87 5.11
C LEU A 98 12.21 3.57 4.08
N SER A 99 13.27 2.91 3.65
CA SER A 99 14.09 3.31 2.51
C SER A 99 13.71 2.44 1.31
N TRP A 100 13.72 3.01 0.11
CA TRP A 100 13.42 2.28 -1.11
C TRP A 100 14.23 2.78 -2.29
N TRP A 101 14.45 1.88 -3.25
CA TRP A 101 15.19 2.17 -4.47
C TRP A 101 14.50 1.50 -5.67
N ASN A 102 14.18 2.30 -6.68
CA ASN A 102 13.60 1.86 -7.94
C ASN A 102 14.70 1.74 -9.00
N ASP A 103 15.07 0.50 -9.33
CA ASP A 103 16.11 0.21 -10.31
C ASP A 103 15.73 0.67 -11.73
N GLY A 104 14.44 0.54 -12.08
CA GLY A 104 13.93 0.81 -13.43
C GLY A 104 13.92 2.30 -13.79
N LYS A 105 13.82 3.18 -12.80
CA LYS A 105 13.80 4.65 -12.96
C LYS A 105 15.02 5.33 -12.33
N ARG A 106 15.90 4.58 -11.66
CA ARG A 106 17.13 5.06 -10.99
C ARG A 106 16.88 6.22 -10.02
N TYR A 107 15.88 6.04 -9.15
CA TYR A 107 15.60 6.97 -8.07
C TYR A 107 15.15 6.21 -6.83
N GLY A 108 15.29 6.85 -5.69
CA GLY A 108 14.92 6.28 -4.40
C GLY A 108 14.54 7.36 -3.42
N GLY A 109 14.21 6.94 -2.21
CA GLY A 109 13.86 7.86 -1.15
C GLY A 109 13.70 7.17 0.18
N GLU A 110 13.43 7.99 1.19
CA GLU A 110 13.18 7.55 2.55
C GLU A 110 11.92 8.20 3.07
N VAL A 111 11.15 7.46 3.86
CA VAL A 111 9.97 7.97 4.55
C VAL A 111 9.96 7.45 5.99
N LYS A 112 9.74 8.35 6.94
CA LYS A 112 9.57 7.97 8.34
C LYS A 112 8.20 7.34 8.55
N ALA A 113 8.10 6.43 9.51
CA ALA A 113 6.81 5.89 9.89
C ALA A 113 5.91 7.01 10.42
N ARG A 114 4.62 6.87 10.13
CA ARG A 114 3.54 7.63 10.73
C ARG A 114 3.33 7.17 12.18
N PRO A 115 2.59 7.93 13.01
CA PRO A 115 2.31 7.55 14.41
C PRO A 115 1.67 6.17 14.59
N ASP A 116 0.99 5.65 13.56
CA ASP A 116 0.40 4.31 13.54
C ASP A 116 1.39 3.20 13.12
N GLY A 117 2.67 3.53 12.94
CA GLY A 117 3.73 2.64 12.50
C GLY A 117 3.74 2.35 10.99
N SER A 118 2.82 2.95 10.22
CA SER A 118 2.73 2.74 8.78
C SER A 118 3.65 3.66 7.98
N PHE A 119 4.00 3.24 6.78
CA PHE A 119 4.73 4.04 5.79
C PHE A 119 3.87 4.17 4.55
N THR A 120 3.84 5.36 3.94
CA THR A 120 3.19 5.54 2.65
C THR A 120 4.02 6.48 1.79
N THR A 121 4.35 6.05 0.56
CA THR A 121 5.13 6.86 -0.37
C THR A 121 4.88 6.43 -1.81
N LEU A 122 5.17 7.33 -2.75
CA LEU A 122 5.11 7.07 -4.18
C LEU A 122 6.44 6.50 -4.66
N ILE A 123 6.45 5.23 -5.07
CA ILE A 123 7.64 4.50 -5.54
C ILE A 123 7.71 4.43 -7.07
N GLY A 124 6.64 4.87 -7.74
CA GLY A 124 6.45 4.75 -9.17
C GLY A 124 6.22 3.29 -9.59
N GLU A 125 6.51 3.02 -10.86
CA GLU A 125 6.32 1.72 -11.48
C GLU A 125 7.67 1.00 -11.62
N LYS A 126 7.64 -0.33 -11.85
CA LYS A 126 8.78 -1.25 -12.10
C LYS A 126 9.44 -1.83 -10.83
N LYS A 127 10.62 -2.43 -11.02
CA LYS A 127 11.43 -3.14 -10.02
C LYS A 127 11.88 -2.22 -8.87
N VAL A 128 11.35 -2.45 -7.67
CA VAL A 128 11.66 -1.69 -6.45
C VAL A 128 12.12 -2.62 -5.34
N THR A 129 13.17 -2.23 -4.63
CA THR A 129 13.60 -2.85 -3.38
C THR A 129 13.27 -1.95 -2.21
N PHE A 130 12.68 -2.54 -1.16
CA PHE A 130 12.30 -1.85 0.07
C PHE A 130 13.14 -2.36 1.23
N THR A 131 13.45 -1.48 2.17
CA THR A 131 14.11 -1.84 3.43
C THR A 131 13.50 -1.04 4.56
N VAL A 132 12.92 -1.73 5.54
CA VAL A 132 12.51 -1.13 6.81
C VAL A 132 13.62 -1.34 7.83
N GLY A 133 14.02 -0.26 8.51
CA GLY A 133 15.06 -0.26 9.54
C GLY A 133 15.50 1.17 9.85
N GLY A 134 16.73 1.32 10.32
CA GLY A 134 17.35 2.62 10.50
C GLY A 134 18.30 2.70 11.69
N PRO A 135 18.84 3.89 11.95
CA PRO A 135 19.67 4.15 13.12
C PRO A 135 18.96 3.72 14.41
N GLY A 136 19.67 3.01 15.28
CA GLY A 136 19.10 2.53 16.54
C GLY A 136 18.12 1.37 16.39
N THR A 137 18.14 0.62 15.28
CA THR A 137 17.40 -0.65 15.14
C THR A 137 18.36 -1.82 14.96
N ILE A 138 17.90 -3.03 15.30
CA ILE A 138 18.61 -4.30 15.09
C ILE A 138 17.82 -5.13 14.08
N GLY A 139 18.50 -5.61 13.04
CA GLY A 139 17.87 -6.33 11.93
C GLY A 139 17.29 -5.40 10.86
N LYS A 140 16.78 -5.99 9.79
CA LYS A 140 16.14 -5.31 8.66
C LYS A 140 14.99 -6.19 8.14
N ALA A 141 13.96 -5.55 7.61
CA ALA A 141 12.94 -6.23 6.82
C ALA A 141 13.05 -5.76 5.37
N VAL A 142 13.17 -6.68 4.42
CA VAL A 142 13.45 -6.38 3.01
C VAL A 142 12.34 -6.95 2.14
N ALA A 143 11.89 -6.19 1.16
CA ALA A 143 10.95 -6.70 0.16
C ALA A 143 11.38 -6.30 -1.24
N HIS A 144 10.93 -7.10 -2.21
CA HIS A 144 11.10 -6.81 -3.62
C HIS A 144 9.75 -6.78 -4.31
N TYR A 145 9.57 -5.79 -5.17
CA TYR A 145 8.43 -5.68 -6.06
C TYR A 145 8.92 -5.62 -7.49
N SER A 146 8.24 -6.35 -8.38
CA SER A 146 8.42 -6.27 -9.82
C SER A 146 7.05 -6.41 -10.47
N ALA A 147 6.72 -5.46 -11.33
CA ALA A 147 5.57 -5.48 -12.22
C ALA A 147 6.02 -5.13 -13.64
#